data_AF-A0A3C8C8B4-F1
#
_entry.id   AF-A0A3C8C8B4-F1
#
_cell.length_a   1.000
_cell.length_b   1.000
_cell.length_c   1.000
_cell.angle_alpha   90.00
_cell.angle_beta   90.00
_cell.angle_gamma   90.00
#
_symmetry.space_group_name_H-M   'P 1'
#
loop_
_entity.id
_entity.type
_entity.pdbx_description
1 polymer ?
#
loop_
_entity_poly.entity_id
_entity_poly.type
_entity_poly.pdbx_seq_one_letter_code
_entity_poly.pdbx_strand_id
1 'polypeptide(L)'
;MSKKLQPEKTRNIGIIAHIDAGKTTTTERILYYTGKSHKIGEVHDGNATMDWMEQEQERGITITSAATTCFWLDHQINIIDTPGHVDFTAEVERSLRVLDGAVGVFDAVSGVEPQSETVWRQATKYEVPRICFVNKMDRAGANFLGCIQQMKDKLNAYPVPIQLPLGVEADFIGVIDLVDMKANVYSDTKDKGETYDVVDIPAEYKDQAEEYREKLIESVADVDDAIMEKFLGGKEVPREEIVAALRKGTLENKFTPILCGAAFKNKGVQQLLDAVVAYLPSPQELKTIAGTNPNTQKEETRKLDSKEPLSALTFKIMTDPFVGQLAFVR
;
A
#
# COMPACT_ATOMS: atom_id res chain seq x y z
N MET A 1 20.27 -1.60 22.52
CA MET A 1 19.47 -0.47 23.01
C MET A 1 18.16 -0.49 22.23
N SER A 2 17.01 -0.69 22.90
CA SER A 2 15.73 -0.66 22.18
C SER A 2 15.53 0.76 21.66
N LYS A 3 15.45 0.94 20.33
CA LYS A 3 14.94 2.18 19.75
C LYS A 3 13.55 2.38 20.36
N LYS A 4 13.37 3.44 21.13
CA LYS A 4 12.08 3.82 21.72
C LYS A 4 11.10 3.93 20.55
N LEU A 5 10.00 3.18 20.59
CA LEU A 5 8.97 3.21 19.55
C LEU A 5 8.51 4.67 19.38
N GLN A 6 8.61 5.22 18.16
CA GLN A 6 8.12 6.56 17.84
C GLN A 6 6.81 6.39 17.07
N PRO A 7 5.63 6.56 17.71
CA PRO A 7 4.37 6.24 17.05
C PRO A 7 4.14 7.02 15.76
N GLU A 8 4.62 8.26 15.66
CA GLU A 8 4.57 9.08 14.43
C GLU A 8 5.35 8.47 13.25
N LYS A 9 6.41 7.71 13.56
CA LYS A 9 7.22 6.98 12.57
C LYS A 9 6.82 5.52 12.41
N THR A 10 5.67 5.12 12.94
CA THR A 10 5.12 3.79 12.74
C THR A 10 4.10 3.83 11.60
N ARG A 11 4.09 2.81 10.75
CA ARG A 11 3.04 2.54 9.76
C ARG A 11 2.53 1.12 9.98
N ASN A 12 1.25 0.97 10.32
CA ASN A 12 0.62 -0.36 10.39
C ASN A 12 -0.24 -0.54 9.15
N ILE A 13 0.23 -1.35 8.22
CA ILE A 13 -0.38 -1.48 6.90
C ILE A 13 -0.80 -2.92 6.60
N GLY A 14 -1.92 -3.06 5.92
CA GLY A 14 -2.31 -4.32 5.30
C GLY A 14 -2.05 -4.29 3.81
N ILE A 15 -1.67 -5.43 3.24
CA ILE A 15 -1.66 -5.60 1.79
C ILE A 15 -2.92 -6.39 1.42
N ILE A 16 -3.79 -5.79 0.62
CA ILE A 16 -5.09 -6.34 0.23
C ILE A 16 -5.15 -6.50 -1.28
N ALA A 17 -5.65 -7.62 -1.78
CA ALA A 17 -5.69 -7.90 -3.22
C ALA A 17 -6.65 -9.04 -3.58
N HIS A 18 -7.00 -9.16 -4.86
CA HIS A 18 -7.52 -10.43 -5.40
C HIS A 18 -6.44 -11.53 -5.34
N ILE A 19 -6.88 -12.78 -5.51
CA ILE A 19 -5.99 -13.93 -5.72
C ILE A 19 -5.12 -13.64 -6.95
N ASP A 20 -3.87 -14.06 -6.92
CA ASP A 20 -2.90 -13.90 -8.01
C ASP A 20 -2.57 -12.47 -8.45
N ALA A 21 -3.13 -11.40 -7.87
CA ALA A 21 -2.73 -10.01 -8.17
C ALA A 21 -1.26 -9.68 -7.77
N GLY A 22 -0.58 -10.62 -7.11
CA GLY A 22 0.83 -10.50 -6.72
C GLY A 22 1.05 -9.84 -5.36
N LYS A 23 0.07 -9.99 -4.45
CA LYS A 23 0.14 -9.54 -3.05
C LYS A 23 1.39 -10.07 -2.35
N THR A 24 1.52 -11.40 -2.23
CA THR A 24 2.64 -12.06 -1.56
C THR A 24 3.97 -11.73 -2.23
N THR A 25 4.03 -11.71 -3.56
CA THR A 25 5.24 -11.29 -4.29
C THR A 25 5.64 -9.86 -3.92
N THR A 26 4.69 -8.94 -3.82
CA THR A 26 4.93 -7.56 -3.40
C THR A 26 5.43 -7.51 -1.95
N THR A 27 4.81 -8.28 -1.05
CA THR A 27 5.26 -8.43 0.35
C THR A 27 6.71 -8.90 0.44
N GLU A 28 7.07 -9.97 -0.29
CA GLU A 28 8.44 -10.50 -0.29
C GLU A 28 9.47 -9.48 -0.82
N ARG A 29 9.11 -8.70 -1.85
CA ARG A 29 9.98 -7.61 -2.34
C ARG A 29 10.15 -6.50 -1.32
N ILE A 30 9.09 -6.14 -0.60
CA ILE A 30 9.18 -5.19 0.52
C ILE A 30 10.15 -5.72 1.58
N LEU A 31 10.05 -6.99 1.96
CA LEU A 31 10.96 -7.60 2.96
C LEU A 31 12.41 -7.63 2.49
N TYR A 32 12.63 -7.86 1.20
CA TYR A 32 13.96 -7.82 0.61
C TYR A 32 14.56 -6.40 0.63
N TYR A 33 13.85 -5.40 0.10
CA TYR A 33 14.38 -4.03 -0.01
C TYR A 33 14.57 -3.35 1.34
N THR A 34 13.78 -3.72 2.34
CA THR A 34 13.97 -3.25 3.72
C THR A 34 15.10 -3.97 4.47
N GLY A 35 15.78 -4.93 3.82
CA GLY A 35 16.86 -5.72 4.40
C GLY A 35 16.40 -6.74 5.45
N LYS A 36 15.08 -6.95 5.58
CA LYS A 36 14.51 -7.92 6.53
C LYS A 36 14.73 -9.37 6.07
N SER A 37 14.67 -9.60 4.76
CA SER A 37 15.08 -10.85 4.13
C SER A 37 16.33 -10.61 3.28
N HIS A 38 17.30 -11.51 3.37
CA HIS A 38 18.50 -11.48 2.52
C HIS A 38 18.31 -12.25 1.21
N LYS A 39 17.13 -12.84 0.99
CA LYS A 39 16.78 -13.55 -0.23
C LYS A 39 15.43 -13.06 -0.75
N ILE A 40 15.35 -12.96 -2.06
CA ILE A 40 14.09 -12.72 -2.73
C ILE A 40 13.30 -14.04 -2.71
N GLY A 41 12.23 -14.11 -1.93
CA GLY A 41 11.30 -15.25 -1.94
C GLY A 41 10.46 -15.26 -3.21
N GLU A 42 10.21 -16.45 -3.75
CA GLU A 42 9.29 -16.68 -4.86
C GLU A 42 8.21 -17.68 -4.44
N VAL A 43 6.95 -17.30 -4.65
CA VAL A 43 5.78 -18.11 -4.27
C VAL A 43 5.74 -19.41 -5.08
N HIS A 44 6.08 -19.36 -6.37
CA HIS A 44 6.06 -20.53 -7.26
C HIS A 44 7.09 -21.61 -6.89
N ASP A 45 8.15 -21.23 -6.18
CA ASP A 45 9.21 -22.15 -5.74
C ASP A 45 9.00 -22.64 -4.30
N GLY A 46 7.88 -22.28 -3.65
CA GLY A 46 7.62 -22.58 -2.23
C GLY A 46 8.55 -21.84 -1.27
N ASN A 47 9.30 -20.83 -1.75
CA ASN A 47 10.31 -20.11 -0.98
C ASN A 47 9.80 -18.77 -0.40
N ALA A 48 8.49 -18.52 -0.45
CA ALA A 48 7.90 -17.31 0.12
C ALA A 48 7.98 -17.36 1.66
N THR A 49 8.57 -16.33 2.27
CA THR A 49 8.77 -16.23 3.72
C THR A 49 7.44 -16.14 4.46
N MET A 50 6.44 -15.51 3.85
CA MET A 50 5.13 -15.24 4.47
C MET A 50 4.15 -16.41 4.39
N ASP A 51 4.29 -17.29 3.41
CA ASP A 51 3.47 -18.50 3.24
C ASP A 51 4.19 -19.69 3.92
N TRP A 52 4.07 -19.78 5.24
CA TRP A 52 4.82 -20.74 6.05
C TRP A 52 4.13 -22.10 6.20
N MET A 53 2.81 -22.17 5.98
CA MET A 53 2.09 -23.43 6.04
C MET A 53 2.36 -24.25 4.78
N GLU A 54 2.59 -25.55 4.93
CA GLU A 54 2.79 -26.48 3.80
C GLU A 54 1.64 -26.39 2.79
N GLN A 55 0.41 -26.19 3.27
CA GLN A 55 -0.78 -26.00 2.44
C GLN A 55 -0.79 -24.67 1.66
N GLU A 56 -0.19 -23.60 2.20
CA GLU A 56 -0.04 -22.32 1.50
C GLU A 56 0.98 -22.47 0.36
N GLN A 57 2.11 -23.15 0.63
CA GLN A 57 3.15 -23.44 -0.36
C GLN A 57 2.68 -24.39 -1.46
N GLU A 58 1.97 -25.46 -1.10
CA GLU A 58 1.42 -26.43 -2.07
C GLU A 58 0.39 -25.81 -3.01
N ARG A 59 -0.42 -24.87 -2.51
CA ARG A 59 -1.52 -24.28 -3.27
C ARG A 59 -1.19 -22.91 -3.87
N GLY A 60 -0.06 -22.32 -3.51
CA GLY A 60 0.36 -20.98 -3.94
C GLY A 60 -0.59 -19.86 -3.51
N ILE A 61 -1.29 -20.03 -2.38
CA ILE A 61 -2.25 -19.05 -1.84
C ILE A 61 -1.94 -18.73 -0.37
N THR A 62 -2.11 -17.46 0.00
CA THR A 62 -2.06 -17.04 1.41
C THR A 62 -3.37 -17.40 2.10
N ILE A 63 -3.29 -18.25 3.12
CA ILE A 63 -4.42 -18.76 3.90
C ILE A 63 -4.54 -17.99 5.21
N THR A 64 -3.42 -17.73 5.89
CA THR A 64 -3.39 -17.04 7.18
C THR A 64 -2.63 -15.72 7.11
N SER A 65 -3.09 -14.75 7.90
CA SER A 65 -2.49 -13.41 7.91
C SER A 65 -1.14 -13.39 8.61
N ALA A 66 -0.05 -13.17 7.89
CA ALA A 66 1.28 -13.08 8.48
C ALA A 66 1.58 -11.63 8.89
N ALA A 67 2.10 -11.44 10.11
CA ALA A 67 2.50 -10.13 10.63
C ALA A 67 4.02 -10.05 10.71
N THR A 68 4.61 -9.01 10.11
CA THR A 68 6.06 -8.81 10.09
C THR A 68 6.42 -7.34 10.25
N THR A 69 7.60 -7.08 10.80
CA THR A 69 8.11 -5.73 11.01
C THR A 69 9.39 -5.53 10.21
N CYS A 70 9.42 -4.45 9.44
CA CYS A 70 10.58 -3.98 8.68
C CYS A 70 10.80 -2.47 8.87
N PHE A 71 11.88 -1.93 8.32
CA PHE A 71 12.26 -0.53 8.47
C PHE A 71 12.55 0.10 7.10
N TRP A 72 12.01 1.29 6.85
CA TRP A 72 12.21 2.05 5.62
C TRP A 72 12.27 3.54 5.94
N LEU A 73 13.27 4.27 5.45
CA LEU A 73 13.44 5.73 5.71
C LEU A 73 13.29 6.13 7.20
N ASP A 74 13.92 5.38 8.11
CA ASP A 74 13.80 5.54 9.58
C ASP A 74 12.37 5.40 10.15
N HIS A 75 11.45 4.83 9.38
CA HIS A 75 10.11 4.44 9.82
C HIS A 75 10.04 2.95 10.09
N GLN A 76 9.27 2.57 11.11
CA GLN A 76 8.91 1.18 11.36
C GLN A 76 7.62 0.86 10.60
N ILE A 77 7.66 -0.15 9.74
CA ILE A 77 6.49 -0.63 9.00
C ILE A 77 6.12 -2.00 9.56
N ASN A 78 4.91 -2.12 10.09
CA ASN A 78 4.30 -3.39 10.48
C ASN A 78 3.33 -3.78 9.37
N ILE A 79 3.61 -4.88 8.70
CA ILE A 79 2.84 -5.38 7.57
C ILE A 79 2.00 -6.56 8.04
N ILE A 80 0.71 -6.51 7.77
CA ILE A 80 -0.18 -7.68 7.85
C ILE A 80 -0.51 -8.10 6.42
N ASP A 81 0.05 -9.23 6.00
CA ASP A 81 -0.33 -9.82 4.71
C ASP A 81 -1.70 -10.47 4.87
N THR A 82 -2.69 -10.08 4.07
CA THR A 82 -4.08 -10.53 4.25
C THR A 82 -4.47 -11.59 3.22
N PRO A 83 -5.32 -12.58 3.55
CA PRO A 83 -5.82 -13.54 2.57
C PRO A 83 -6.54 -12.86 1.40
N GLY A 84 -6.26 -13.28 0.16
CA GLY A 84 -6.92 -12.74 -1.05
C GLY A 84 -8.17 -13.51 -1.48
N HIS A 85 -8.42 -14.67 -0.85
CA HIS A 85 -9.50 -15.58 -1.21
C HIS A 85 -10.79 -15.30 -0.41
N VAL A 86 -11.95 -15.47 -1.05
CA VAL A 86 -13.29 -15.19 -0.48
C VAL A 86 -13.61 -15.97 0.79
N ASP A 87 -13.10 -17.19 0.87
CA ASP A 87 -13.33 -18.09 2.00
C ASP A 87 -12.71 -17.58 3.32
N PHE A 88 -11.80 -16.59 3.25
CA PHE A 88 -11.12 -16.00 4.41
C PHE A 88 -11.54 -14.55 4.68
N THR A 89 -12.71 -14.13 4.19
CA THR A 89 -13.26 -12.78 4.39
C THR A 89 -13.35 -12.33 5.86
N ALA A 90 -13.63 -13.26 6.78
CA ALA A 90 -13.65 -12.96 8.22
C ALA A 90 -12.26 -12.63 8.80
N GLU A 91 -11.18 -13.11 8.18
CA GLU A 91 -9.81 -12.79 8.55
C GLU A 91 -9.37 -11.43 7.97
N VAL A 92 -9.81 -11.13 6.74
CA VAL A 92 -9.64 -9.80 6.13
C VAL A 92 -10.36 -8.73 6.96
N GLU A 93 -11.60 -8.99 7.38
CA GLU A 93 -12.37 -8.05 8.23
C GLU A 93 -11.70 -7.81 9.59
N ARG A 94 -11.14 -8.86 10.22
CA ARG A 94 -10.37 -8.71 11.46
C ARG A 94 -9.07 -7.92 11.25
N SER A 95 -8.36 -8.17 10.15
CA SER A 95 -7.13 -7.47 9.81
C SER A 95 -7.39 -5.98 9.59
N LEU A 96 -8.41 -5.63 8.79
CA LEU A 96 -8.74 -4.23 8.51
C LEU A 96 -9.09 -3.42 9.76
N ARG A 97 -9.59 -4.06 10.83
CA ARG A 97 -9.88 -3.38 12.11
C ARG A 97 -8.65 -3.04 12.95
N VAL A 98 -7.52 -3.72 12.70
CA VAL A 98 -6.25 -3.49 13.42
C VAL A 98 -5.22 -2.75 12.59
N LEU A 99 -5.54 -2.42 11.34
CA LEU A 99 -4.67 -1.71 10.42
C LEU A 99 -4.97 -0.22 10.44
N ASP A 100 -3.92 0.59 10.25
CA ASP A 100 -4.08 2.04 10.17
C ASP A 100 -4.28 2.46 8.72
N GLY A 101 -3.61 1.79 7.79
CA GLY A 101 -3.77 2.01 6.36
C GLY A 101 -3.67 0.70 5.57
N ALA A 102 -3.92 0.77 4.27
CA ALA A 102 -3.82 -0.38 3.39
C ALA A 102 -3.17 -0.06 2.04
N VAL A 103 -2.50 -1.07 1.47
CA VAL A 103 -2.04 -1.08 0.08
C VAL A 103 -2.94 -2.02 -0.71
N GLY A 104 -3.74 -1.46 -1.61
CA GLY A 104 -4.55 -2.23 -2.55
C GLY A 104 -3.74 -2.65 -3.76
N VAL A 105 -3.49 -3.95 -3.94
CA VAL A 105 -2.75 -4.48 -5.09
C VAL A 105 -3.74 -4.95 -6.15
N PHE A 106 -3.55 -4.47 -7.38
CA PHE A 106 -4.40 -4.79 -8.53
C PHE A 106 -3.55 -5.35 -9.66
N ASP A 107 -4.10 -6.30 -10.42
CA ASP A 107 -3.46 -6.81 -11.63
C ASP A 107 -3.66 -5.82 -12.78
N ALA A 108 -2.58 -5.39 -13.44
CA ALA A 108 -2.65 -4.49 -14.59
C ALA A 108 -3.42 -5.08 -15.79
N VAL A 109 -3.51 -6.41 -15.90
CA VAL A 109 -4.20 -7.11 -16.99
C VAL A 109 -5.68 -7.26 -16.67
N SER A 110 -6.01 -7.84 -15.50
CA SER A 110 -7.40 -8.12 -15.11
C SER A 110 -8.14 -6.88 -14.60
N GLY A 111 -7.42 -5.91 -14.03
CA GLY A 111 -7.99 -4.71 -13.44
C GLY A 111 -8.72 -4.98 -12.12
N VAL A 112 -9.98 -4.58 -12.04
CA VAL A 112 -10.81 -4.78 -10.85
C VAL A 112 -11.63 -6.06 -10.98
N GLU A 113 -11.38 -6.98 -10.05
CA GLU A 113 -11.99 -8.30 -9.96
C GLU A 113 -13.02 -8.37 -8.82
N PRO A 114 -13.97 -9.34 -8.84
CA PRO A 114 -15.08 -9.39 -7.88
C PRO A 114 -14.66 -9.37 -6.40
N GLN A 115 -13.54 -9.99 -6.08
CA GLN A 115 -13.01 -10.04 -4.71
C GLN A 115 -12.35 -8.72 -4.32
N SER A 116 -11.68 -8.04 -5.26
CA SER A 116 -11.17 -6.69 -5.04
C SER A 116 -12.30 -5.75 -4.65
N GLU A 117 -13.50 -5.89 -5.24
CA GLU A 117 -14.68 -5.10 -4.84
C GLU A 117 -15.13 -5.39 -3.40
N THR A 118 -15.10 -6.66 -2.99
CA THR A 118 -15.51 -7.07 -1.64
C THR A 118 -14.55 -6.51 -0.60
N VAL A 119 -13.24 -6.68 -0.81
CA VAL A 119 -12.23 -6.17 0.12
C VAL A 119 -12.20 -4.64 0.11
N TRP A 120 -12.42 -4.00 -1.05
CA TRP A 120 -12.57 -2.55 -1.15
C TRP A 120 -13.73 -2.05 -0.30
N ARG A 121 -14.89 -2.70 -0.36
CA ARG A 121 -16.06 -2.35 0.44
C ARG A 121 -15.81 -2.51 1.94
N GLN A 122 -15.10 -3.56 2.34
CA GLN A 122 -14.72 -3.77 3.74
C GLN A 122 -13.80 -2.64 4.22
N ALA A 123 -12.76 -2.29 3.47
CA ALA A 123 -11.86 -1.21 3.84
C ALA A 123 -12.58 0.16 3.87
N THR A 124 -13.55 0.40 2.97
CA THR A 124 -14.42 1.60 3.02
C THR A 124 -15.28 1.61 4.30
N LYS A 125 -15.87 0.47 4.69
CA LYS A 125 -16.71 0.34 5.91
C LYS A 125 -15.94 0.73 7.18
N TYR A 126 -14.64 0.46 7.23
CA TYR A 126 -13.77 0.79 8.36
C TYR A 126 -13.03 2.13 8.19
N GLU A 127 -13.35 2.91 7.16
CA GLU A 127 -12.69 4.19 6.85
C GLU A 127 -11.16 4.08 6.78
N VAL A 128 -10.61 2.92 6.37
CA VAL A 128 -9.17 2.68 6.33
C VAL A 128 -8.57 3.48 5.16
N PRO A 129 -7.65 4.45 5.40
CA PRO A 129 -6.89 5.14 4.36
C PRO A 129 -6.08 4.19 3.49
N ARG A 130 -6.01 4.45 2.18
CA ARG A 130 -5.43 3.52 1.21
C ARG A 130 -4.62 4.20 0.14
N ILE A 131 -3.62 3.47 -0.34
CA ILE A 131 -2.98 3.70 -1.64
C ILE A 131 -3.16 2.44 -2.48
N CYS A 132 -3.11 2.56 -3.81
CA CYS A 132 -3.16 1.40 -4.71
C CYS A 132 -1.86 1.22 -5.47
N PHE A 133 -1.52 -0.04 -5.72
CA PHE A 133 -0.40 -0.47 -6.54
C PHE A 133 -0.91 -1.34 -7.68
N VAL A 134 -0.86 -0.82 -8.90
CA VAL A 134 -1.17 -1.58 -10.11
C VAL A 134 0.08 -2.38 -10.50
N ASN A 135 0.04 -3.67 -10.17
CA ASN A 135 1.14 -4.60 -10.31
C ASN A 135 1.09 -5.32 -11.66
N LYS A 136 2.15 -6.07 -11.98
CA LYS A 136 2.30 -6.84 -13.22
C LYS A 136 2.27 -5.99 -14.49
N MET A 137 2.81 -4.77 -14.42
CA MET A 137 2.99 -3.92 -15.60
C MET A 137 3.89 -4.57 -16.69
N ASP A 138 4.62 -5.62 -16.35
CA ASP A 138 5.46 -6.41 -17.25
C ASP A 138 4.71 -7.46 -18.09
N ARG A 139 3.40 -7.65 -17.87
CA ARG A 139 2.61 -8.70 -18.52
C ARG A 139 1.95 -8.21 -19.81
N ALA A 140 1.74 -9.14 -20.75
CA ALA A 140 0.98 -8.88 -21.96
C ALA A 140 -0.46 -8.47 -21.62
N GLY A 141 -0.94 -7.39 -22.24
CA GLY A 141 -2.24 -6.79 -21.94
C GLY A 141 -2.28 -5.90 -20.70
N ALA A 142 -1.13 -5.60 -20.07
CA ALA A 142 -1.08 -4.67 -18.94
C ALA A 142 -1.57 -3.27 -19.36
N ASN A 143 -2.59 -2.76 -18.68
CA ASN A 143 -3.20 -1.47 -18.98
C ASN A 143 -3.46 -0.67 -17.69
N PHE A 144 -2.50 0.19 -17.34
CA PHE A 144 -2.56 1.03 -16.14
C PHE A 144 -3.79 1.94 -16.11
N LEU A 145 -4.02 2.70 -17.20
CA LEU A 145 -5.13 3.64 -17.28
C LEU A 145 -6.50 2.94 -17.33
N GLY A 146 -6.55 1.76 -17.97
CA GLY A 146 -7.72 0.89 -17.94
C GLY A 146 -8.06 0.42 -16.52
N CYS A 147 -7.05 0.04 -15.74
CA CYS A 147 -7.25 -0.34 -14.33
C CYS A 147 -7.81 0.83 -13.51
N ILE A 148 -7.26 2.04 -13.68
CA ILE A 148 -7.77 3.28 -13.05
C ILE A 148 -9.24 3.53 -13.42
N GLN A 149 -9.60 3.37 -14.70
CA GLN A 149 -10.97 3.54 -15.14
C GLN A 149 -11.90 2.52 -14.48
N GLN A 150 -11.49 1.25 -14.40
CA GLN A 150 -12.26 0.23 -13.69
C GLN A 150 -12.40 0.52 -12.19
N MET A 151 -11.40 1.11 -11.53
CA MET A 151 -11.52 1.54 -10.13
C MET A 151 -12.60 2.61 -9.97
N LYS A 152 -12.71 3.56 -10.90
CA LYS A 152 -13.81 4.54 -10.91
C LYS A 152 -15.16 3.85 -11.07
N ASP A 153 -15.28 3.02 -12.11
CA ASP A 153 -16.57 2.49 -12.53
C ASP A 153 -17.11 1.38 -11.61
N LYS A 154 -16.25 0.47 -11.13
CA LYS A 154 -16.65 -0.70 -10.35
C LYS A 154 -16.55 -0.48 -8.84
N LEU A 155 -15.53 0.26 -8.39
CA LEU A 155 -15.32 0.50 -6.95
C LEU A 155 -15.95 1.80 -6.44
N ASN A 156 -16.43 2.65 -7.36
CA ASN A 156 -16.84 4.03 -7.06
C ASN A 156 -15.75 4.78 -6.27
N ALA A 157 -14.49 4.53 -6.62
CA ALA A 157 -13.34 5.17 -6.02
C ALA A 157 -13.02 6.49 -6.73
N TYR A 158 -12.26 7.37 -6.06
CA TYR A 158 -11.63 8.53 -6.69
C TYR A 158 -10.10 8.27 -6.80
N PRO A 159 -9.65 7.51 -7.81
CA PRO A 159 -8.24 7.22 -8.01
C PRO A 159 -7.50 8.45 -8.55
N VAL A 160 -6.37 8.77 -7.94
CA VAL A 160 -5.46 9.86 -8.33
C VAL A 160 -4.11 9.25 -8.72
N PRO A 161 -3.81 9.14 -10.02
CA PRO A 161 -2.51 8.65 -10.47
C PRO A 161 -1.40 9.61 -10.03
N ILE A 162 -0.46 9.10 -9.24
CA ILE A 162 0.76 9.85 -8.86
C ILE A 162 1.99 9.36 -9.64
N GLN A 163 1.80 8.31 -10.44
CA GLN A 163 2.80 7.75 -11.35
C GLN A 163 2.17 7.36 -12.69
N LEU A 164 2.99 7.29 -13.73
CA LEU A 164 2.68 6.64 -15.00
C LEU A 164 3.71 5.54 -15.31
N PRO A 165 3.34 4.48 -16.03
CA PRO A 165 4.30 3.47 -16.45
C PRO A 165 5.23 4.01 -17.55
N LEU A 166 6.50 3.61 -17.49
CA LEU A 166 7.47 3.87 -18.55
C LEU A 166 7.72 2.56 -19.31
N GLY A 167 7.27 2.53 -20.57
CA GLY A 167 7.18 1.32 -21.37
C GLY A 167 5.91 0.49 -21.07
N VAL A 168 5.72 -0.57 -21.86
CA VAL A 168 4.56 -1.47 -21.76
C VAL A 168 5.01 -2.93 -21.82
N GLU A 169 4.32 -3.81 -21.11
CA GLU A 169 4.56 -5.25 -21.16
C GLU A 169 6.06 -5.60 -20.97
N ALA A 170 6.67 -6.34 -21.90
CA ALA A 170 8.08 -6.71 -21.84
C ALA A 170 9.04 -5.51 -21.87
N ASP A 171 8.62 -4.39 -22.45
CA ASP A 171 9.39 -3.14 -22.54
C ASP A 171 9.15 -2.22 -21.33
N PHE A 172 8.41 -2.67 -20.30
CA PHE A 172 8.25 -1.93 -19.06
C PHE A 172 9.59 -1.83 -18.31
N ILE A 173 10.16 -0.63 -18.30
CA ILE A 173 11.50 -0.34 -17.74
C ILE A 173 11.45 0.53 -16.49
N GLY A 174 10.31 1.13 -16.15
CA GLY A 174 10.25 1.98 -14.96
C GLY A 174 8.95 2.74 -14.79
N VAL A 175 9.02 3.80 -14.00
CA VAL A 175 7.86 4.63 -13.66
C VAL A 175 8.20 6.10 -13.76
N ILE A 176 7.25 6.90 -14.24
CA ILE A 176 7.31 8.36 -14.21
C ILE A 176 6.67 8.81 -12.92
N ASP A 177 7.43 9.51 -12.07
CA ASP A 177 6.94 10.16 -10.87
C ASP A 177 6.30 11.51 -11.25
N LEU A 178 4.98 11.59 -11.12
CA LEU A 178 4.25 12.81 -11.44
C LEU A 178 4.37 13.86 -10.33
N VAL A 179 4.89 13.54 -9.15
CA VAL A 179 5.11 14.50 -8.05
C VAL A 179 6.42 15.26 -8.28
N ASP A 180 7.48 14.55 -8.65
CA ASP A 180 8.81 15.11 -8.92
C ASP A 180 9.04 15.46 -10.41
N MET A 181 8.15 15.04 -11.30
CA MET A 181 8.28 15.20 -12.76
C MET A 181 9.59 14.62 -13.29
N LYS A 182 9.93 13.40 -12.84
CA LYS A 182 11.12 12.64 -13.24
C LYS A 182 10.75 11.19 -13.54
N ALA A 183 11.61 10.48 -14.26
CA ALA A 183 11.44 9.04 -14.51
C ALA A 183 12.46 8.24 -13.70
N ASN A 184 11.98 7.19 -13.03
CA ASN A 184 12.80 6.18 -12.35
C ASN A 184 12.95 4.98 -13.28
N VAL A 185 14.15 4.79 -13.82
CA VAL A 185 14.46 3.73 -14.79
C VAL A 185 15.24 2.62 -14.10
N TYR A 186 14.78 1.39 -14.29
CA TYR A 186 15.37 0.20 -13.72
C TYR A 186 16.19 -0.54 -14.77
N SER A 187 17.36 -1.01 -14.35
CA SER A 187 18.20 -1.89 -15.16
C SER A 187 17.93 -3.35 -14.80
N ASP A 188 17.56 -4.16 -15.78
CA ASP A 188 17.32 -5.60 -15.58
C ASP A 188 18.60 -6.37 -15.19
N THR A 189 19.78 -5.79 -15.41
CA THR A 189 21.08 -6.43 -15.17
C THR A 189 21.70 -6.03 -13.83
N LYS A 190 21.16 -5.03 -13.12
CA LYS A 190 21.74 -4.53 -11.87
C LYS A 190 20.88 -4.86 -10.65
N ASP A 191 21.53 -5.42 -9.64
CA ASP A 191 21.16 -5.43 -8.23
C ASP A 191 19.70 -5.78 -7.90
N LYS A 192 19.04 -6.59 -8.75
CA LYS A 192 17.64 -7.00 -8.58
C LYS A 192 16.72 -5.82 -8.24
N GLY A 193 16.94 -4.70 -8.92
CA GLY A 193 16.17 -3.47 -8.75
C GLY A 193 16.51 -2.64 -7.51
N GLU A 194 17.49 -3.00 -6.68
CA GLU A 194 17.90 -2.22 -5.48
C GLU A 194 18.25 -0.76 -5.82
N THR A 195 18.83 -0.53 -7.00
CA THR A 195 19.14 0.80 -7.52
C THR A 195 18.36 1.08 -8.79
N TYR A 196 17.98 2.33 -8.98
CA TYR A 196 17.36 2.85 -10.19
C TYR A 196 17.98 4.21 -10.53
N ASP A 197 17.97 4.55 -11.83
CA ASP A 197 18.47 5.82 -12.32
C ASP A 197 17.31 6.83 -12.39
N VAL A 198 17.47 7.99 -11.77
CA VAL A 198 16.53 9.10 -11.89
C VAL A 198 16.93 9.96 -13.08
N VAL A 199 16.07 10.00 -14.10
CA VAL A 199 16.32 10.70 -15.37
C VAL A 199 15.19 11.66 -15.70
N ASP A 200 15.42 12.53 -16.67
CA ASP A 200 14.35 13.35 -17.25
C ASP A 200 13.33 12.47 -17.97
N ILE A 201 12.06 12.90 -17.95
CA ILE A 201 10.98 12.18 -18.64
C ILE A 201 11.28 12.17 -20.15
N PRO A 202 11.28 10.99 -20.81
CA PRO A 202 11.51 10.91 -22.24
C PRO A 202 10.48 11.73 -23.02
N ALA A 203 10.90 12.32 -24.15
CA ALA A 203 10.09 13.26 -24.90
C ALA A 203 8.73 12.69 -25.33
N GLU A 204 8.66 11.39 -25.63
CA GLU A 204 7.42 10.71 -26.03
C GLU A 204 6.37 10.59 -24.92
N TYR A 205 6.79 10.66 -23.64
CA TYR A 205 5.90 10.60 -22.48
C TYR A 205 5.62 11.98 -21.87
N LYS A 206 6.31 13.03 -22.32
CA LYS A 206 6.27 14.34 -21.68
C LYS A 206 4.86 14.96 -21.69
N ASP A 207 4.20 14.96 -22.84
CA ASP A 207 2.85 15.54 -22.97
C ASP A 207 1.84 14.80 -22.08
N GLN A 208 1.93 13.46 -22.03
CA GLN A 208 1.07 12.65 -21.16
C GLN A 208 1.37 12.90 -19.67
N ALA A 209 2.64 13.04 -19.30
CA ALA A 209 3.02 13.35 -17.93
C ALA A 209 2.54 14.73 -17.50
N GLU A 210 2.59 15.73 -18.38
CA GLU A 210 2.06 17.07 -18.12
C GLU A 210 0.53 17.05 -17.97
N GLU A 211 -0.20 16.33 -18.82
CA GLU A 211 -1.65 16.16 -18.71
C GLU A 211 -2.05 15.51 -17.37
N TYR A 212 -1.38 14.43 -16.98
CA TYR A 212 -1.69 13.74 -15.72
C TYR A 212 -1.17 14.48 -14.49
N ARG A 213 -0.10 15.28 -14.62
CA ARG A 213 0.34 16.22 -13.60
C ARG A 213 -0.73 17.26 -13.35
N GLU A 214 -1.33 17.83 -14.39
CA GLU A 214 -2.41 18.81 -14.24
C GLU A 214 -3.61 18.21 -13.49
N LYS A 215 -4.05 17.00 -13.89
CA LYS A 215 -5.11 16.26 -13.18
C LYS A 215 -4.76 15.94 -11.73
N LEU A 216 -3.50 15.61 -11.45
CA LEU A 216 -3.01 15.40 -10.08
C LEU A 216 -3.15 16.70 -9.26
N ILE A 217 -2.72 17.83 -9.81
CA ILE A 217 -2.84 19.15 -9.14
C ILE A 217 -4.31 19.51 -8.91
N GLU A 218 -5.17 19.28 -9.89
CA GLU A 218 -6.62 19.47 -9.75
C GLU A 218 -7.18 18.65 -8.57
N SER A 219 -6.84 17.36 -8.49
CA SER A 219 -7.31 16.51 -7.40
C SER A 219 -6.78 16.91 -6.01
N VAL A 220 -5.54 17.42 -5.90
CA VAL A 220 -5.03 17.90 -4.62
C VAL A 220 -5.54 19.30 -4.26
N ALA A 221 -5.96 20.10 -5.24
CA ALA A 221 -6.62 21.38 -5.01
C ALA A 221 -7.98 21.21 -4.31
N ASP A 222 -8.71 20.12 -4.59
CA ASP A 222 -9.99 19.79 -3.93
C ASP A 222 -9.89 19.65 -2.40
N VAL A 223 -8.69 19.44 -1.87
CA VAL A 223 -8.44 19.25 -0.42
C VAL A 223 -7.58 20.36 0.20
N ASP A 224 -7.08 21.31 -0.60
CA ASP A 224 -6.23 22.41 -0.11
C ASP A 224 -6.49 23.72 -0.88
N ASP A 225 -7.11 24.68 -0.19
CA ASP A 225 -7.50 25.98 -0.77
C ASP A 225 -6.29 26.78 -1.29
N ALA A 226 -5.12 26.65 -0.66
CA ALA A 226 -3.92 27.38 -1.08
C ALA A 226 -3.36 26.81 -2.41
N ILE A 227 -3.47 25.49 -2.60
CA ILE A 227 -3.14 24.85 -3.88
C ILE A 227 -4.16 25.27 -4.95
N MET A 228 -5.46 25.31 -4.62
CA MET A 228 -6.51 25.76 -5.53
C MET A 228 -6.26 27.17 -6.06
N GLU A 229 -5.91 28.12 -5.18
CA GLU A 229 -5.58 29.49 -5.58
C GLU A 229 -4.36 29.56 -6.53
N LYS A 230 -3.32 28.76 -6.28
CA LYS A 230 -2.14 28.70 -7.15
C LYS A 230 -2.48 28.11 -8.50
N PHE A 231 -3.25 27.01 -8.52
CA PHE A 231 -3.66 26.33 -9.73
C PHE A 231 -4.49 27.24 -10.65
N LEU A 232 -5.53 27.88 -10.12
CA LEU A 232 -6.35 28.85 -10.86
C LEU A 232 -5.55 30.08 -11.33
N GLY A 233 -4.53 30.46 -10.57
CA GLY A 233 -3.60 31.53 -10.91
C GLY A 233 -2.49 31.15 -11.90
N GLY A 234 -2.45 29.89 -12.37
CA GLY A 234 -1.40 29.38 -13.26
C GLY A 234 0.00 29.37 -12.63
N LYS A 235 0.07 29.30 -11.29
CA LYS A 235 1.33 29.26 -10.53
C LYS A 235 1.75 27.81 -10.28
N GLU A 236 3.05 27.60 -10.27
CA GLU A 236 3.63 26.29 -9.93
C GLU A 236 3.36 25.94 -8.46
N VAL A 237 2.95 24.70 -8.22
CA VAL A 237 2.70 24.15 -6.89
C VAL A 237 3.95 23.38 -6.43
N PRO A 238 4.60 23.79 -5.32
CA PRO A 238 5.78 23.10 -4.81
C PRO A 238 5.53 21.64 -4.45
N ARG A 239 6.54 20.80 -4.64
CA ARG A 239 6.51 19.36 -4.30
C ARG A 239 5.99 19.10 -2.87
N GLU A 240 6.50 19.84 -1.89
CA GLU A 240 6.16 19.65 -0.47
C GLU A 240 4.66 19.85 -0.22
N GLU A 241 4.04 20.83 -0.89
CA GLU A 241 2.60 21.09 -0.78
C GLU A 241 1.78 19.97 -1.43
N ILE A 242 2.23 19.46 -2.58
CA ILE A 242 1.57 18.32 -3.25
C ILE A 242 1.62 17.08 -2.36
N VAL A 243 2.78 16.77 -1.77
CA VAL A 243 2.95 15.63 -0.88
C VAL A 243 2.06 15.78 0.37
N ALA A 244 2.00 16.98 0.95
CA ALA A 244 1.16 17.27 2.11
C ALA A 244 -0.33 17.12 1.78
N ALA A 245 -0.78 17.64 0.64
CA ALA A 245 -2.16 17.54 0.20
C ALA A 245 -2.55 16.11 -0.22
N LEU A 246 -1.66 15.37 -0.88
CA LEU A 246 -1.82 13.94 -1.15
C LEU A 246 -2.00 13.15 0.15
N ARG A 247 -1.16 13.41 1.16
CA ARG A 247 -1.30 12.80 2.49
C ARG A 247 -2.66 13.15 3.09
N LYS A 248 -3.00 14.44 3.17
CA LYS A 248 -4.26 14.91 3.73
C LYS A 248 -5.47 14.23 3.06
N GLY A 249 -5.55 14.26 1.74
CA GLY A 249 -6.64 13.63 0.99
C GLY A 249 -6.70 12.11 1.16
N THR A 250 -5.54 11.46 1.29
CA THR A 250 -5.47 10.01 1.59
C THR A 250 -6.03 9.70 2.98
N LEU A 251 -5.60 10.44 4.01
CA LEU A 251 -6.04 10.25 5.39
C LEU A 251 -7.53 10.52 5.59
N GLU A 252 -8.07 11.50 4.85
CA GLU A 252 -9.49 11.85 4.85
C GLU A 252 -10.33 10.95 3.94
N ASN A 253 -9.73 9.95 3.25
CA ASN A 253 -10.37 9.10 2.26
C ASN A 253 -11.10 9.88 1.14
N LYS A 254 -10.58 11.07 0.76
CA LYS A 254 -11.14 11.90 -0.32
C LYS A 254 -10.80 11.35 -1.69
N PHE A 255 -9.59 10.83 -1.82
CA PHE A 255 -9.11 10.14 -3.01
C PHE A 255 -8.09 9.06 -2.62
N THR A 256 -7.70 8.26 -3.60
CA THR A 256 -6.74 7.17 -3.43
C THR A 256 -5.55 7.38 -4.36
N PRO A 257 -4.33 7.64 -3.86
CA PRO A 257 -3.13 7.69 -4.69
C PRO A 257 -2.86 6.35 -5.38
N ILE A 258 -2.58 6.37 -6.68
CA ILE A 258 -2.33 5.19 -7.49
C ILE A 258 -0.89 5.19 -8.00
N LEU A 259 -0.19 4.10 -7.69
CA LEU A 259 1.15 3.76 -8.15
C LEU A 259 1.10 2.57 -9.11
N CYS A 260 2.20 2.33 -9.81
CA CYS A 260 2.33 1.15 -10.67
C CYS A 260 3.71 0.51 -10.58
N GLY A 261 3.81 -0.73 -11.01
CA GLY A 261 5.09 -1.44 -11.05
C GLY A 261 4.96 -2.90 -11.44
N ALA A 262 6.08 -3.60 -11.32
CA ALA A 262 6.18 -5.02 -11.59
C ALA A 262 7.00 -5.66 -10.46
N ALA A 263 6.32 -6.12 -9.41
CA ALA A 263 6.97 -6.73 -8.25
C ALA A 263 7.81 -7.94 -8.65
N PHE A 264 7.33 -8.75 -9.60
CA PHE A 264 8.09 -9.90 -10.11
C PHE A 264 9.41 -9.48 -10.78
N LYS A 265 9.39 -8.38 -11.54
CA LYS A 265 10.55 -7.80 -12.22
C LYS A 265 11.32 -6.79 -11.38
N ASN A 266 11.00 -6.65 -10.09
CA ASN A 266 11.75 -5.80 -9.17
C ASN A 266 11.69 -4.29 -9.50
N LYS A 267 10.57 -3.81 -10.08
CA LYS A 267 10.41 -2.41 -10.51
C LYS A 267 9.22 -1.76 -9.79
N GLY A 268 9.41 -0.57 -9.24
CA GLY A 268 8.35 0.26 -8.62
C GLY A 268 8.05 -0.02 -7.13
N VAL A 269 8.60 -1.08 -6.53
CA VAL A 269 8.31 -1.44 -5.13
C VAL A 269 8.96 -0.47 -4.14
N GLN A 270 10.10 0.14 -4.48
CA GLN A 270 10.73 1.17 -3.66
C GLN A 270 9.85 2.42 -3.57
N GLN A 271 9.31 2.90 -4.68
CA GLN A 271 8.40 4.04 -4.66
C GLN A 271 7.09 3.70 -3.94
N LEU A 272 6.64 2.44 -3.98
CA LEU A 272 5.55 1.98 -3.12
C LEU A 272 5.90 2.13 -1.63
N LEU A 273 7.12 1.76 -1.21
CA LEU A 273 7.58 1.94 0.17
C LEU A 273 7.69 3.43 0.56
N ASP A 274 8.18 4.27 -0.34
CA ASP A 274 8.23 5.72 -0.14
C ASP A 274 6.82 6.29 0.03
N ALA A 275 5.87 5.86 -0.80
CA ALA A 275 4.46 6.25 -0.72
C ALA A 275 3.76 5.75 0.55
N VAL A 276 4.09 4.54 1.04
CA VAL A 276 3.61 4.04 2.34
C VAL A 276 4.03 4.99 3.46
N VAL A 277 5.29 5.42 3.46
CA VAL A 277 5.78 6.36 4.48
C VAL A 277 5.14 7.74 4.31
N ALA A 278 5.06 8.24 3.09
CA ALA A 278 4.60 9.60 2.79
C ALA A 278 3.09 9.80 2.98
N TYR A 279 2.25 8.83 2.59
CA TYR A 279 0.81 9.04 2.45
C TYR A 279 -0.06 8.23 3.42
N LEU A 280 0.42 7.09 3.93
CA LEU A 280 -0.37 6.29 4.89
C LEU A 280 -0.23 6.81 6.33
N PRO A 281 -1.25 6.59 7.18
CA PRO A 281 -1.29 7.11 8.54
C PRO A 281 -0.28 6.45 9.47
N SER A 282 0.10 7.22 10.48
CA SER A 282 0.65 6.73 11.72
C SER A 282 -0.46 6.42 12.74
N PRO A 283 -0.18 5.57 13.75
CA PRO A 283 -1.07 5.35 14.89
C PRO A 283 -1.57 6.60 15.60
N GLN A 284 -0.82 7.71 15.58
CA GLN A 284 -1.23 8.95 16.26
C GLN A 284 -2.27 9.74 15.48
N GLU A 285 -2.34 9.54 14.16
CA GLU A 285 -3.30 10.21 13.29
C GLU A 285 -4.64 9.47 13.25
N LEU A 286 -4.74 8.31 13.92
CA LEU A 286 -6.00 7.61 14.07
C LEU A 286 -6.94 8.27 15.07
N LYS A 287 -8.23 8.16 14.78
CA LYS A 287 -9.30 8.48 15.73
C LYS A 287 -9.16 7.61 16.98
N THR A 288 -9.67 8.12 18.10
CA THR A 288 -9.77 7.35 19.36
C THR A 288 -10.52 6.05 19.15
N ILE A 289 -10.09 4.97 19.82
CA ILE A 289 -10.77 3.67 19.73
C ILE A 289 -11.93 3.66 20.72
N ALA A 290 -13.14 3.48 20.22
CA ALA A 290 -14.33 3.30 21.06
C ALA A 290 -14.49 1.84 21.49
N GLY A 291 -15.00 1.64 22.70
CA GLY A 291 -15.33 0.31 23.23
C GLY A 291 -16.35 0.40 24.36
N THR A 292 -16.95 -0.73 24.72
CA THR A 292 -17.93 -0.78 25.81
C THR A 292 -17.26 -1.26 27.09
N ASN A 293 -17.38 -0.49 28.16
CA ASN A 293 -16.88 -0.91 29.47
C ASN A 293 -17.76 -2.08 30.00
N PRO A 294 -17.17 -3.26 30.31
CA PRO A 294 -17.94 -4.44 30.70
C PRO A 294 -18.67 -4.26 32.05
N ASN A 295 -18.17 -3.40 32.93
CA ASN A 295 -18.75 -3.15 34.25
C ASN A 295 -19.89 -2.14 34.20
N THR A 296 -19.71 -1.05 33.42
CA THR A 296 -20.67 0.07 33.40
C THR A 296 -21.62 0.03 32.20
N GLN A 297 -21.33 -0.81 31.20
CA GLN A 297 -22.04 -0.88 29.91
C GLN A 297 -22.08 0.44 29.13
N LYS A 298 -21.23 1.41 29.51
CA LYS A 298 -21.10 2.69 28.82
C LYS A 298 -20.02 2.61 27.76
N GLU A 299 -20.21 3.38 26.69
CA GLU A 299 -19.18 3.62 25.70
C GLU A 299 -18.05 4.46 26.31
N GLU A 300 -16.82 3.99 26.15
CA GLU A 300 -15.59 4.68 26.52
C GLU A 300 -14.68 4.75 25.30
N THR A 301 -13.85 5.78 25.25
CA THR A 301 -12.81 5.91 24.24
C THR A 301 -11.44 5.71 24.87
N ARG A 302 -10.51 5.20 24.07
CA ARG A 302 -9.08 5.06 24.40
C ARG A 302 -8.27 5.88 23.41
N LYS A 303 -7.32 6.65 23.93
CA LYS A 303 -6.34 7.39 23.13
C LYS A 303 -5.04 6.60 23.08
N LEU A 304 -4.27 6.83 22.03
CA LEU A 304 -2.93 6.27 21.89
C LEU A 304 -1.92 7.04 22.78
N ASP A 305 -2.08 6.95 24.10
CA ASP A 305 -1.18 7.57 25.08
C ASP A 305 -0.63 6.51 26.04
N SER A 306 0.71 6.48 26.17
CA SER A 306 1.44 5.62 27.12
C SER A 306 1.05 5.81 28.59
N LYS A 307 0.37 6.92 28.93
CA LYS A 307 -0.13 7.20 30.28
C LYS A 307 -1.54 6.67 30.53
N GLU A 308 -2.28 6.31 29.47
CA GLU A 308 -3.60 5.69 29.63
C GLU A 308 -3.47 4.22 30.09
N PRO A 309 -4.50 3.66 30.76
CA PRO A 309 -4.52 2.25 31.11
C PRO A 309 -4.36 1.35 29.87
N LEU A 310 -3.65 0.23 30.02
CA LEU A 310 -3.42 -0.73 28.93
C LEU A 310 -4.75 -1.20 28.31
N SER A 311 -4.85 -1.02 27.01
CA SER A 311 -5.90 -1.60 26.17
C SER A 311 -5.27 -2.17 24.92
N ALA A 312 -5.63 -3.40 24.55
CA ALA A 312 -5.15 -4.06 23.34
C ALA A 312 -6.24 -4.96 22.77
N LEU A 313 -6.23 -5.15 21.45
CA LEU A 313 -7.13 -6.03 20.72
C LEU A 313 -6.37 -7.24 20.18
N THR A 314 -6.75 -8.43 20.64
CA THR A 314 -6.28 -9.69 20.04
C THR A 314 -7.00 -9.92 18.72
N PHE A 315 -6.26 -10.03 17.61
CA PHE A 315 -6.84 -10.19 16.28
C PHE A 315 -6.51 -11.53 15.61
N LYS A 316 -5.41 -12.16 16.02
CA LYS A 316 -4.99 -13.49 15.54
C LYS A 316 -4.51 -14.36 16.69
N ILE A 317 -4.91 -15.63 16.64
CA ILE A 317 -4.40 -16.70 17.50
C ILE A 317 -3.76 -17.73 16.57
N MET A 318 -2.55 -18.16 16.89
CA MET A 318 -1.81 -19.16 16.13
C MET A 318 -1.17 -20.15 17.10
N THR A 319 -1.13 -21.42 16.73
CA THR A 319 -0.40 -22.44 17.50
C THR A 319 0.92 -22.70 16.79
N ASP A 320 2.02 -22.31 17.43
CA ASP A 320 3.37 -22.57 16.97
C ASP A 320 3.91 -23.89 17.59
N PRO A 321 4.56 -24.77 16.80
CA PRO A 321 5.08 -26.05 17.30
C PRO A 321 6.14 -25.93 18.42
N PHE A 322 6.86 -24.81 18.49
CA PHE A 322 7.98 -24.61 19.42
C PHE A 322 7.59 -23.77 20.63
N VAL A 323 6.76 -22.73 20.44
CA VAL A 323 6.41 -21.77 21.51
C VAL A 323 4.95 -21.86 21.97
N GLY A 324 4.16 -22.75 21.39
CA GLY A 324 2.77 -22.99 21.78
C GLY A 324 1.81 -21.93 21.25
N GLN A 325 0.81 -21.55 22.04
CA GLN A 325 -0.24 -20.63 21.59
C GLN A 325 0.26 -19.18 21.60
N LEU A 326 0.31 -18.57 20.41
CA LEU A 326 0.63 -17.17 20.17
C LEU A 326 -0.65 -16.35 19.98
N ALA A 327 -0.75 -15.24 20.70
CA ALA A 327 -1.80 -14.25 20.53
C ALA A 327 -1.18 -12.95 20.00
N PHE A 328 -1.59 -12.55 18.79
CA PHE A 328 -1.17 -11.30 18.18
C PHE A 328 -2.11 -10.19 18.64
N VAL A 329 -1.51 -9.11 19.13
CA VAL A 329 -2.22 -7.99 19.74
C VAL A 329 -1.87 -6.68 19.04
N ARG A 330 -2.85 -5.79 18.95
CA ARG A 330 -2.72 -4.41 18.53
C ARG A 330 -3.07 -3.49 19.70
#